data_AF-A0A7X4BQ76-F1
#
_entry.id   AF-A0A7X4BQ76-F1
#
_cell.length_a   1.000
_cell.length_b   1.000
_cell.length_c   1.000
_cell.angle_alpha   90.00
_cell.angle_beta   90.00
_cell.angle_gamma   90.00
#
_symmetry.space_group_name_H-M   'P 1'
#
loop_
_entity.id
_entity.type
_entity.pdbx_description
1 polymer ?
#
loop_
_entity_poly.entity_id
_entity_poly.type
_entity_poly.pdbx_seq_one_letter_code
_entity_poly.pdbx_strand_id
1 'polypeptide(L)'
;MKKVLLTLCVMCLSLITVHISTAEIDFSTAVGIWLFDEGKGGVAEDISGEGNDGEVVKSKWVDGKFGKALEFDGKAGCVKTGAKLLEALEEFTILSWIQTTSPPPGRTGLVGQNNAPEFGFITTNELSLWTPSAGLTNNP
;
A
#
# COMPACT_ATOMS: atom_id res chain seq x y z
N MET A 1 50.17 -13.32 14.84
CA MET A 1 49.77 -14.00 13.59
C MET A 1 48.51 -14.86 13.74
N LYS A 2 48.46 -15.89 14.60
CA LYS A 2 47.29 -16.78 14.74
C LYS A 2 45.95 -16.08 15.10
N LYS A 3 45.98 -15.11 16.02
CA LYS A 3 44.78 -14.33 16.42
C LYS A 3 44.26 -13.43 15.29
N VAL A 4 45.15 -12.77 14.55
CA VAL A 4 44.81 -11.92 13.40
C VAL A 4 44.20 -12.75 12.27
N LEU A 5 44.77 -13.93 12.00
CA LEU A 5 44.24 -14.86 11.00
C LEU A 5 42.83 -15.37 11.38
N LEU A 6 42.61 -15.70 12.66
CA LEU A 6 41.29 -16.12 13.16
C LEU A 6 40.24 -15.00 13.03
N THR A 7 40.59 -13.76 13.37
CA THR A 7 39.68 -12.61 13.23
C THR A 7 39.31 -12.34 11.77
N LEU A 8 40.28 -12.44 10.85
CA LEU A 8 40.03 -12.33 9.41
C LEU A 8 39.11 -13.46 8.91
N CYS A 9 39.31 -14.71 9.35
CA CYS A 9 38.43 -15.82 9.00
C CYS A 9 36.99 -15.61 9.49
N VAL A 10 36.79 -15.13 10.72
CA VAL A 10 35.45 -14.86 11.26
C VAL A 10 34.77 -13.71 10.52
N MET A 11 35.51 -12.64 10.20
CA MET A 11 34.98 -11.51 9.41
C MET A 11 34.58 -11.95 8.00
N CYS A 12 35.41 -12.75 7.32
CA CYS A 12 35.07 -13.33 6.02
C CYS A 12 33.86 -14.27 6.10
N LEU A 13 33.74 -15.10 7.13
CA LEU A 13 32.57 -15.97 7.32
C LEU A 13 31.27 -15.16 7.52
N SER A 14 31.32 -14.07 8.29
CA SER A 14 30.16 -13.20 8.51
C SER A 14 29.69 -12.45 7.26
N LEU A 15 30.58 -12.24 6.29
CA LEU A 15 30.24 -11.59 5.02
C LEU A 15 29.60 -12.57 4.01
N ILE A 16 29.75 -13.89 4.21
CA ILE A 16 29.17 -14.92 3.33
C ILE A 16 27.73 -15.27 3.75
N THR A 17 27.31 -14.96 4.98
CA THR A 17 25.96 -15.27 5.49
C THR A 17 24.95 -14.13 5.31
N VAL A 18 25.27 -13.09 4.54
CA VAL A 18 24.32 -12.02 4.22
C VAL A 18 23.25 -12.62 3.31
N HIS A 19 22.15 -13.06 3.91
CA HIS A 19 20.98 -13.49 3.17
C HIS A 19 20.43 -12.27 2.45
N ILE A 20 20.47 -12.31 1.12
CA ILE A 20 19.75 -11.34 0.30
C ILE A 20 18.26 -11.68 0.50
N SER A 21 17.57 -10.88 1.30
CA SER A 21 16.10 -10.98 1.40
C SER A 21 15.52 -10.24 0.20
N THR A 22 14.80 -10.96 -0.66
CA THR A 22 14.05 -10.39 -1.78
C THR A 22 12.62 -10.16 -1.33
N ALA A 23 12.17 -8.90 -1.35
CA ALA A 23 10.75 -8.57 -1.23
C ALA A 23 10.12 -8.62 -2.64
N GLU A 24 9.97 -9.83 -3.18
CA GLU A 24 9.22 -10.04 -4.42
C GLU A 24 7.74 -10.17 -4.12
N ILE A 25 6.90 -9.58 -4.97
CA ILE A 25 5.45 -9.75 -4.89
C ILE A 25 5.13 -11.14 -5.43
N ASP A 26 4.56 -12.00 -4.58
CA ASP A 26 3.99 -13.26 -5.03
C ASP A 26 2.60 -13.00 -5.62
N PHE A 27 2.52 -12.97 -6.95
CA PHE A 27 1.26 -12.77 -7.68
C PHE A 27 0.21 -13.83 -7.35
N SER A 28 0.58 -15.03 -6.90
CA SER A 28 -0.39 -16.08 -6.54
C SER A 28 -1.14 -15.81 -5.24
N THR A 29 -0.66 -14.87 -4.43
CA THR A 29 -1.29 -14.45 -3.17
C THR A 29 -1.77 -13.01 -3.20
N ALA A 30 -1.52 -12.28 -4.30
CA ALA A 30 -1.95 -10.91 -4.47
C ALA A 30 -3.46 -10.87 -4.77
N VAL A 31 -4.22 -10.15 -3.96
CA VAL A 31 -5.67 -9.95 -4.18
C VAL A 31 -5.98 -8.71 -5.03
N GLY A 32 -4.97 -7.92 -5.37
CA GLY A 32 -5.10 -6.73 -6.20
C GLY A 32 -3.80 -5.96 -6.30
N ILE A 33 -3.43 -5.53 -7.51
CA ILE A 33 -2.26 -4.70 -7.78
C ILE A 33 -2.64 -3.63 -8.80
N TRP A 34 -2.66 -2.36 -8.37
CA TRP A 34 -2.92 -1.22 -9.23
C TRP A 34 -1.66 -0.38 -9.37
N LEU A 35 -1.03 -0.41 -10.55
CA LEU A 35 0.17 0.39 -10.82
C LEU A 35 -0.14 1.84 -11.20
N PHE A 36 -1.37 2.09 -11.66
CA PHE A 36 -1.81 3.40 -12.15
C PHE A 36 -1.00 3.91 -13.36
N ASP A 37 -0.59 3.02 -14.27
CA ASP A 37 0.21 3.35 -15.46
C ASP A 37 -0.62 3.71 -16.70
N GLU A 38 -1.95 3.56 -16.65
CA GLU A 38 -2.87 3.79 -17.78
C GLU A 38 -2.87 5.26 -18.22
N GLY A 39 -2.77 6.17 -17.24
CA GLY A 39 -2.62 7.62 -17.48
C GLY A 39 -3.84 8.33 -18.09
N LYS A 40 -4.96 7.62 -18.29
CA LYS A 40 -6.21 8.16 -18.82
C LYS A 40 -7.37 7.20 -18.56
N GLY A 41 -8.60 7.71 -18.74
CA GLY A 41 -9.82 6.91 -18.59
C GLY A 41 -10.30 6.83 -17.16
N GLY A 42 -11.33 6.00 -16.94
CA GLY A 42 -12.02 5.84 -15.66
C GLY A 42 -11.74 4.51 -14.97
N VAL A 43 -10.73 3.76 -15.42
CA VAL A 43 -10.38 2.43 -14.90
C VAL A 43 -8.90 2.41 -14.53
N ALA A 44 -8.59 1.88 -13.35
CA ALA A 44 -7.27 1.45 -12.94
C ALA A 44 -7.24 -0.08 -13.00
N GLU A 45 -6.41 -0.64 -13.87
CA GLU A 45 -6.36 -2.08 -14.13
C GLU A 45 -5.72 -2.81 -12.95
N ASP A 46 -6.32 -3.93 -12.57
CA ASP A 46 -5.74 -4.86 -11.62
C ASP A 46 -4.85 -5.88 -12.34
N ILE A 47 -3.54 -5.72 -12.19
CA ILE A 47 -2.56 -6.60 -12.85
C ILE A 47 -2.29 -7.90 -12.06
N SER A 48 -2.94 -8.11 -10.92
CA SER A 48 -2.80 -9.36 -10.16
C SER A 48 -3.37 -10.57 -10.89
N GLY A 49 -4.37 -10.35 -11.75
CA GLY A 49 -5.13 -11.40 -12.42
C GLY A 49 -6.47 -11.75 -11.75
N GLU A 50 -6.78 -11.14 -10.59
CA GLU A 50 -8.02 -11.40 -9.84
C GLU A 50 -9.24 -10.61 -10.37
N GLY A 51 -9.02 -9.70 -11.32
CA GLY A 51 -10.09 -8.94 -11.98
C GLY A 51 -10.73 -7.86 -11.09
N ASN A 52 -9.99 -7.37 -10.08
CA ASN A 52 -10.45 -6.33 -9.19
C ASN A 52 -10.15 -4.92 -9.73
N ASP A 53 -10.46 -4.68 -11.00
CA ASP A 53 -10.27 -3.37 -11.64
C ASP A 53 -10.94 -2.26 -10.82
N GLY A 54 -10.24 -1.14 -10.64
CA GLY A 54 -10.70 0.00 -9.89
C GLY A 54 -11.42 1.03 -10.76
N GLU A 55 -12.61 1.48 -10.34
CA GLU A 55 -13.26 2.66 -10.90
C GLU A 55 -12.56 3.92 -10.37
N VAL A 56 -12.01 4.73 -11.27
CA VAL A 56 -11.40 6.03 -10.94
C VAL A 56 -12.48 7.09 -10.85
N VAL A 57 -12.71 7.60 -9.64
CA VAL A 57 -13.77 8.57 -9.35
C VAL A 57 -13.14 9.91 -9.01
N LYS A 58 -13.50 10.97 -9.74
CA LYS A 58 -13.15 12.38 -9.43
C LYS A 58 -11.65 12.63 -9.16
N SER A 59 -10.77 11.84 -9.76
CA SER A 59 -9.32 11.96 -9.64
C SER A 59 -8.69 12.31 -10.99
N LYS A 60 -7.44 12.78 -10.97
CA LYS A 60 -6.70 13.18 -12.17
C LYS A 60 -5.47 12.32 -12.35
N TRP A 61 -5.22 11.91 -13.59
CA TRP A 61 -3.97 11.27 -13.97
C TRP A 61 -2.83 12.28 -14.03
N VAL A 62 -1.70 11.96 -13.40
CA VAL A 62 -0.49 12.79 -13.35
C VAL A 62 0.76 11.92 -13.56
N ASP A 63 1.92 12.54 -13.70
CA ASP A 63 3.20 11.82 -13.66
C ASP A 63 3.51 11.39 -12.23
N GLY A 64 3.80 10.10 -12.05
CA GLY A 64 4.03 9.48 -10.75
C GLY A 64 5.51 9.33 -10.40
N LYS A 65 5.79 8.66 -9.28
CA LYS A 65 7.16 8.25 -8.91
C LYS A 65 7.72 7.26 -9.94
N PHE A 66 6.86 6.36 -10.42
CA PHE A 66 7.08 5.46 -11.53
C PHE A 66 5.91 5.69 -12.50
N GLY A 67 6.18 5.82 -13.79
CA GLY A 67 5.15 5.99 -14.81
C GLY A 67 4.12 7.07 -14.47
N LYS A 68 2.86 6.65 -14.32
CA LYS A 68 1.73 7.54 -14.00
C LYS A 68 1.25 7.34 -12.55
N ALA A 69 0.37 8.22 -12.10
CA ALA A 69 -0.28 8.15 -10.80
C ALA A 69 -1.64 8.86 -10.84
N LEU A 70 -2.39 8.76 -9.74
CA LEU A 70 -3.60 9.53 -9.51
C LEU A 70 -3.37 10.63 -8.47
N GLU A 71 -3.74 11.85 -8.82
CA GLU A 71 -3.86 12.99 -7.91
C GLU A 71 -5.30 13.08 -7.39
N PHE A 72 -5.42 13.23 -6.07
CA PHE A 72 -6.69 13.31 -5.35
C PHE A 72 -6.85 14.70 -4.71
N ASP A 73 -8.07 15.23 -4.71
CA ASP A 73 -8.39 16.56 -4.17
C ASP A 73 -8.64 16.60 -2.65
N GLY A 74 -8.54 15.44 -1.99
CA GLY A 74 -8.84 15.26 -0.57
C GLY A 74 -10.31 15.35 -0.20
N LYS A 75 -11.24 15.32 -1.17
CA LYS A 75 -12.68 15.42 -0.91
C LYS A 75 -13.41 14.14 -1.31
N ALA A 76 -13.65 13.97 -2.61
CA ALA A 76 -14.50 12.90 -3.14
C ALA A 76 -13.77 12.01 -4.16
N GLY A 77 -12.49 12.28 -4.40
CA GLY A 77 -11.66 11.45 -5.27
C GLY A 77 -11.32 10.11 -4.62
N CYS A 78 -11.49 9.01 -5.35
CA CYS A 78 -11.07 7.68 -4.91
C CYS A 78 -10.89 6.72 -6.07
N VAL A 79 -10.31 5.56 -5.77
CA VAL A 79 -10.40 4.36 -6.61
C VAL A 79 -11.16 3.32 -5.80
N LYS A 80 -12.19 2.73 -6.39
CA LYS A 80 -13.01 1.71 -5.73
C LYS A 80 -13.16 0.50 -6.64
N THR A 81 -12.99 -0.69 -6.09
CA THR A 81 -13.10 -1.96 -6.84
C THR A 81 -14.52 -2.53 -6.81
N GLY A 82 -15.36 -2.07 -5.88
CA GLY A 82 -16.67 -2.67 -5.60
C GLY A 82 -16.60 -4.02 -4.88
N ALA A 83 -15.40 -4.59 -4.72
CA ALA A 83 -15.13 -5.81 -3.99
C ALA A 83 -14.76 -5.53 -2.53
N LYS A 84 -14.88 -6.55 -1.69
CA LYS A 84 -14.52 -6.51 -0.27
C LYS A 84 -13.24 -7.29 0.02
N LEU A 85 -12.13 -6.81 -0.53
CA LEU A 85 -10.84 -7.50 -0.56
C LEU A 85 -10.18 -7.69 0.81
N LEU A 86 -10.55 -6.90 1.82
CA LEU A 86 -9.99 -6.99 3.18
C LEU A 86 -10.93 -7.71 4.17
N GLU A 87 -12.10 -8.18 3.74
CA GLU A 87 -13.01 -8.92 4.62
C GLU A 87 -12.50 -10.35 4.85
N ALA A 88 -12.55 -10.82 6.10
CA ALA A 88 -12.17 -12.17 6.49
C ALA A 88 -10.70 -12.59 6.24
N LEU A 89 -9.79 -11.63 6.02
CA LEU A 89 -8.35 -11.90 6.01
C LEU A 89 -7.80 -11.97 7.44
N GLU A 90 -7.13 -13.08 7.78
CA GLU A 90 -6.42 -13.25 9.06
C GLU A 90 -5.09 -12.49 9.06
N GLU A 91 -4.37 -12.55 7.93
CA GLU A 91 -3.08 -11.91 7.71
C GLU A 91 -3.05 -11.29 6.31
N PHE A 92 -2.50 -10.10 6.20
CA PHE A 92 -2.39 -9.41 4.92
C PHE A 92 -1.29 -8.35 4.94
N THR A 93 -0.86 -7.92 3.76
CA THR A 93 0.06 -6.79 3.57
C THR A 93 -0.57 -5.78 2.61
N ILE A 94 -0.56 -4.50 2.98
CA ILE A 94 -0.92 -3.40 2.09
C ILE A 94 0.36 -2.61 1.81
N LEU A 95 0.67 -2.43 0.53
CA LEU A 95 1.80 -1.62 0.07
C LEU A 95 1.31 -0.55 -0.89
N SER A 96 1.74 0.69 -0.68
CA SER A 96 1.37 1.82 -1.54
C SER A 96 2.48 2.87 -1.61
N TRP A 97 2.60 3.52 -2.76
CA TRP A 97 3.41 4.72 -2.95
C TRP A 97 2.51 5.93 -2.86
N ILE A 98 2.77 6.80 -1.87
CA ILE A 98 1.93 7.97 -1.61
C ILE A 98 2.81 9.20 -1.51
N GLN A 99 2.51 10.20 -2.32
CA GLN A 99 3.05 11.55 -2.16
C GLN A 99 1.97 12.45 -1.57
N THR A 100 2.21 12.91 -0.35
CA THR A 100 1.24 13.72 0.39
C THR A 100 1.53 15.20 0.16
N THR A 101 0.52 15.96 -0.25
CA THR A 101 0.52 17.42 -0.12
C THR A 101 -0.09 17.80 1.23
N SER A 102 -0.55 19.04 1.44
CA SER A 102 -1.29 19.38 2.67
C SER A 102 -2.63 18.66 2.70
N PRO A 103 -2.83 17.67 3.61
CA PRO A 103 -4.12 17.01 3.76
C PRO A 103 -5.15 18.04 4.25
N PRO A 104 -6.45 17.86 3.92
CA PRO A 104 -7.48 18.69 4.50
C PRO A 104 -7.56 18.46 6.03
N PRO A 105 -8.10 19.43 6.80
CA PRO A 105 -8.37 19.21 8.21
C PRO A 105 -9.35 18.05 8.41
N GLY A 106 -9.01 17.10 9.28
CA GLY A 106 -9.84 15.96 9.64
C GLY A 106 -9.45 14.64 8.96
N ARG A 107 -10.33 13.63 9.08
CA ARG A 107 -10.07 12.27 8.61
C ARG A 107 -10.01 12.22 7.08
N THR A 108 -8.91 11.70 6.53
CA THR A 108 -8.76 11.43 5.09
C THR A 108 -8.19 10.02 4.91
N GLY A 109 -8.94 9.14 4.26
CA GLY A 109 -8.48 7.78 3.94
C GLY A 109 -7.45 7.78 2.81
N LEU A 110 -6.43 6.95 2.94
CA LEU A 110 -5.44 6.68 1.88
C LEU A 110 -5.68 5.31 1.26
N VAL A 111 -5.79 4.26 2.09
CA VAL A 111 -6.12 2.91 1.67
C VAL A 111 -6.97 2.25 2.75
N GLY A 112 -7.98 1.50 2.36
CA GLY A 112 -8.78 0.73 3.31
C GLY A 112 -10.11 0.27 2.74
N GLN A 113 -10.88 -0.38 3.59
CA GLN A 113 -12.22 -0.85 3.27
C GLN A 113 -13.12 -0.63 4.48
N ASN A 114 -14.36 -0.26 4.21
CA ASN A 114 -15.35 -0.07 5.26
C ASN A 114 -15.54 -1.36 6.08
N ASN A 115 -15.59 -1.23 7.41
CA ASN A 115 -15.63 -2.35 8.37
C ASN A 115 -14.42 -3.30 8.30
N ALA A 116 -13.32 -2.86 7.72
CA ALA A 116 -12.03 -3.52 7.75
C ALA A 116 -10.96 -2.48 8.14
N PRO A 117 -9.67 -2.85 8.24
CA PRO A 117 -8.62 -1.88 8.50
C PRO A 117 -8.56 -0.76 7.45
N GLU A 118 -8.39 0.48 7.92
CA GLU A 118 -8.21 1.67 7.11
C GLU A 118 -7.00 2.47 7.58
N PHE A 119 -6.23 3.00 6.64
CA PHE A 119 -5.03 3.79 6.89
C PHE A 119 -5.18 5.18 6.27
N GLY A 120 -4.82 6.22 7.02
CA GLY A 120 -4.90 7.58 6.52
C GLY A 120 -4.57 8.65 7.54
N PHE A 121 -4.93 9.89 7.24
CA PHE A 121 -4.71 11.05 8.10
C PHE A 121 -5.87 11.23 9.07
N ILE A 122 -5.58 11.54 10.34
CA ILE A 122 -6.57 11.99 11.33
C ILE A 122 -6.53 13.52 11.52
N THR A 123 -5.35 14.10 11.32
CA THR A 123 -5.12 15.54 11.21
C THR A 123 -4.17 15.81 10.04
N THR A 124 -3.86 17.07 9.75
CA THR A 124 -2.95 17.44 8.66
C THR A 124 -1.54 16.86 8.82
N ASN A 125 -1.15 16.48 10.05
CA ASN A 125 0.22 16.08 10.38
C ASN A 125 0.29 14.72 11.10
N GLU A 126 -0.84 14.01 11.22
CA GLU A 126 -0.92 12.76 11.96
C GLU A 126 -1.57 11.67 11.11
N LEU A 127 -0.86 10.55 10.98
CA LEU A 127 -1.36 9.32 10.37
C LEU A 127 -1.94 8.40 11.44
N SER A 128 -2.94 7.63 11.06
CA SER A 128 -3.60 6.65 11.92
C SER A 128 -3.98 5.41 11.13
N LEU A 129 -3.99 4.28 11.84
CA LEU A 129 -4.59 3.03 11.39
C LEU A 129 -5.86 2.82 12.21
N TRP A 130 -7.00 2.76 11.55
CA TRP A 130 -8.28 2.40 12.17
C TRP A 130 -8.56 0.93 11.91
N THR A 131 -8.90 0.19 12.96
CA THR A 131 -9.36 -1.18 12.85
C THR A 131 -10.84 -1.24 13.27
N PRO A 132 -11.61 -2.21 12.77
CA PRO A 132 -12.96 -2.42 13.26
C PRO A 132 -12.91 -2.66 14.77
N SER A 133 -13.62 -1.85 15.54
CA SER A 133 -13.79 -2.16 16.96
C SER A 133 -14.47 -3.52 17.07
N ALA A 134 -13.94 -4.43 17.88
CA ALA A 134 -14.63 -5.68 18.19
C ALA A 134 -16.04 -5.35 18.72
N GLY A 135 -17.06 -5.49 17.86
CA GLY A 135 -18.46 -5.41 18.26
C GLY A 135 -19.24 -4.10 18.01
N LEU A 136 -18.76 -3.11 17.25
CA LEU A 136 -19.62 -1.99 16.81
C LEU A 136 -19.56 -1.81 15.30
N THR A 137 -20.72 -1.94 14.64
CA THR A 137 -20.98 -1.70 13.21
C THR A 137 -20.88 -0.22 12.81
N ASN A 138 -20.24 0.59 13.62
CA ASN A 138 -20.19 2.03 13.46
C ASN A 138 -18.71 2.42 13.36
N ASN A 139 -18.13 2.15 12.19
CA ASN A 139 -17.09 3.02 11.68
C ASN A 139 -17.75 4.42 11.60
N PRO A 140 -17.29 5.44 12.34
CA PRO A 140 -17.84 6.78 12.22
C PRO A 140 -17.61 7.35 10.82
#